data_AF-X6N503-F1
#
_entry.id   AF-X6N503-F1
#
_cell.length_a   1.000
_cell.length_b   1.000
_cell.length_c   1.000
_cell.angle_alpha   90.00
_cell.angle_beta   90.00
_cell.angle_gamma   90.00
#
_symmetry.space_group_name_H-M   'P 1'
#
loop_
_entity.id
_entity.type
_entity.pdbx_description
1 polymer ?
#
loop_
_entity_poly.entity_id
_entity_poly.type
_entity_poly.pdbx_seq_one_letter_code
_entity_poly.pdbx_strand_id
1 'polypeptide(L)'
;MWKKKWRMTPSRLLQIVQGEYSNRPLRTFRWLINVIDDIFDCKNKSDESCIREHRELLPLPEFVYHEYIPMKFGVKQLVDQMCWDIHNGVQHYAKPEMEQEVPNYMEIVTFKEFLDDDWVLDDLCFYLLVKLTLLKARQVVLASKLLFEEEIWILFNHIPLLLESIFDGACNEYRHGLALRLQALALYEYKTPKLHRDMFLRWLLDESQQLSQQFDHSCKLLYFHFQLSNFDTVTDQQIRQASQWLLSDRPLESVQALMQDLALPSTELTPFDRFVDTCKSLFKWKQQIKLPKFQSSEGIKENLCVLGIWGGGGNPKKNIVIVDLVSSRWETIKDRVIRPIIELLANSHFDDSDRFELQRMVSQIQDYTHSITAALSLRHGWHAFLLYTEILSAILNGLESFDQAYLKYNVTRQEIETYLLSLEEKL
;
A
#
# COMPACT_ATOMS: atom_id res chain seq x y z
N MET A 1 37.85 16.08 -34.41
CA MET A 1 36.63 16.45 -33.68
C MET A 1 35.66 15.26 -33.74
N TRP A 2 35.77 14.33 -32.79
CA TRP A 2 34.93 13.14 -32.75
C TRP A 2 33.64 13.49 -31.99
N LYS A 3 32.54 13.74 -32.72
CA LYS A 3 31.21 13.85 -32.10
C LYS A 3 30.88 12.48 -31.52
N LYS A 4 30.95 12.34 -30.19
CA LYS A 4 30.38 11.19 -29.47
C LYS A 4 28.88 11.15 -29.80
N LYS A 5 28.50 10.23 -30.68
CA LYS A 5 27.10 9.91 -30.97
C LYS A 5 26.62 9.10 -29.78
N TRP A 6 26.01 9.78 -28.81
CA TRP A 6 25.34 9.13 -27.69
C TRP A 6 24.33 8.14 -28.28
N ARG A 7 24.54 6.84 -28.06
CA ARG A 7 23.50 5.85 -28.31
C ARG A 7 22.54 5.97 -27.13
N MET A 8 21.55 6.85 -27.26
CA MET A 8 20.37 6.84 -26.39
C MET A 8 19.71 5.47 -26.59
N THR A 9 19.40 4.77 -25.50
CA THR A 9 18.52 3.61 -25.54
C THR A 9 17.23 4.04 -26.26
N PRO A 10 16.80 3.35 -27.33
CA PRO A 10 15.63 3.78 -28.09
C PRO A 10 14.38 3.63 -27.21
N SER A 11 13.76 4.77 -26.88
CA SER A 11 12.46 4.87 -26.18
C SER A 11 11.47 3.86 -26.73
N ARG A 12 10.77 3.12 -25.85
CA ARG A 12 9.80 2.08 -26.24
C ARG A 12 8.75 2.63 -27.21
N LEU A 13 8.26 3.85 -26.98
CA LEU A 13 7.35 4.55 -27.90
C LEU A 13 7.93 4.66 -29.32
N LEU A 14 9.21 5.02 -29.46
CA LEU A 14 9.85 5.15 -30.77
C LEU A 14 10.13 3.80 -31.46
N GLN A 15 10.11 2.68 -30.72
CA GLN A 15 10.19 1.35 -31.33
C GLN A 15 8.88 0.98 -32.04
N ILE A 16 7.75 1.59 -31.63
CA ILE A 16 6.42 1.34 -32.19
C ILE A 16 6.16 2.27 -33.39
N VAL A 17 6.66 3.51 -33.33
CA VAL A 17 6.48 4.52 -34.37
C VAL A 17 7.23 4.15 -35.66
N GLN A 18 6.56 4.25 -36.80
CA GLN A 18 7.12 3.83 -38.10
C GLN A 18 7.78 4.98 -38.87
N GLY A 19 7.23 6.19 -38.79
CA GLY A 19 7.78 7.38 -39.44
C GLY A 19 8.92 8.04 -38.66
N GLU A 20 9.88 8.65 -39.36
CA GLU A 20 10.97 9.42 -38.74
C GLU A 20 10.66 10.92 -38.77
N TYR A 21 10.44 11.52 -37.60
CA TYR A 21 10.12 12.94 -37.47
C TYR A 21 10.94 13.66 -36.40
N SER A 22 12.20 13.25 -36.20
CA SER A 22 13.09 13.79 -35.16
C SER A 22 13.35 15.30 -35.25
N ASN A 23 13.31 15.87 -36.47
CA ASN A 23 13.66 17.28 -36.72
C ASN A 23 12.50 18.26 -36.51
N ARG A 24 11.39 17.81 -35.92
CA ARG A 24 10.24 18.66 -35.66
C ARG A 24 10.55 19.73 -34.61
N PRO A 25 9.97 20.93 -34.74
CA PRO A 25 10.15 21.98 -33.74
C PRO A 25 9.55 21.52 -32.40
N LEU A 26 10.26 21.84 -31.33
CA LEU A 26 9.83 21.53 -29.97
C LEU A 26 8.48 22.23 -29.68
N ARG A 27 7.52 21.48 -29.15
CA ARG A 27 6.25 22.04 -28.66
C ARG A 27 6.46 22.78 -27.35
N THR A 28 5.56 23.70 -27.03
CA THR A 28 5.64 24.46 -25.78
C THR A 28 5.43 23.57 -24.56
N PHE A 29 6.05 23.92 -23.44
CA PHE A 29 5.85 23.24 -22.16
C PHE A 29 4.37 23.12 -21.79
N ARG A 30 3.60 24.20 -21.93
CA ARG A 30 2.15 24.21 -21.65
C ARG A 30 1.39 23.20 -22.51
N TRP A 31 1.77 23.04 -23.77
CA TRP A 31 1.17 22.03 -24.63
C TRP A 31 1.49 20.62 -24.11
N LEU A 32 2.74 20.37 -23.70
CA LEU A 32 3.16 19.06 -23.21
C LEU A 32 2.41 18.64 -21.95
N ILE A 33 2.33 19.51 -20.94
CA ILE A 33 1.61 19.21 -19.70
C ILE A 33 0.13 18.89 -19.98
N ASN A 34 -0.54 19.72 -20.79
CA ASN A 34 -1.93 19.47 -21.16
C ASN A 34 -2.11 18.11 -21.85
N VAL A 35 -1.15 17.71 -22.69
CA VAL A 35 -1.18 16.41 -23.36
C VAL A 35 -0.91 15.26 -22.38
N ILE A 36 0.02 15.42 -21.44
CA ILE A 36 0.31 14.41 -20.40
C ILE A 36 -0.94 14.18 -19.52
N ASP A 37 -1.57 15.25 -19.05
CA ASP A 37 -2.78 15.17 -18.23
C ASP A 37 -3.91 14.45 -18.97
N ASP A 38 -4.16 14.85 -20.22
CA ASP A 38 -5.20 14.27 -21.07
C ASP A 38 -4.92 12.80 -21.42
N ILE A 39 -3.65 12.42 -21.62
CA ILE A 39 -3.25 11.01 -21.79
C ILE A 39 -3.55 10.21 -20.52
N PHE A 40 -3.13 10.69 -19.36
CA PHE A 40 -3.38 9.98 -18.09
C PHE A 40 -4.87 9.86 -17.78
N ASP A 41 -5.66 10.90 -18.02
CA ASP A 41 -7.12 10.87 -17.85
C ASP A 41 -7.80 9.88 -18.80
N CYS A 42 -7.40 9.88 -20.08
CA CYS A 42 -7.91 8.92 -21.06
C CYS A 42 -7.48 7.50 -20.73
N LYS A 43 -6.25 7.32 -20.25
CA LYS A 43 -5.70 6.01 -19.85
C LYS A 43 -6.48 5.44 -18.69
N ASN A 44 -6.71 6.21 -17.63
CA ASN A 44 -7.49 5.76 -16.47
C ASN A 44 -8.90 5.30 -16.88
N LYS A 45 -9.58 6.04 -17.77
CA LYS A 45 -10.90 5.65 -18.29
C LYS A 45 -10.85 4.38 -19.15
N SER A 46 -9.80 4.23 -19.97
CA SER A 46 -9.60 3.01 -20.77
C SER A 46 -9.39 1.80 -19.86
N ASP A 47 -8.56 1.94 -18.82
CA ASP A 47 -8.27 0.88 -17.85
C ASP A 47 -9.52 0.45 -17.08
N GLU A 48 -10.33 1.40 -16.62
CA GLU A 48 -11.63 1.10 -15.98
C GLU A 48 -12.55 0.31 -16.93
N SER A 49 -12.58 0.66 -18.23
CA SER A 49 -13.37 -0.05 -19.24
C SER A 49 -12.83 -1.45 -19.50
N CYS A 50 -11.50 -1.60 -19.62
CA CYS A 50 -10.85 -2.88 -19.82
C CYS A 50 -11.07 -3.82 -18.63
N ILE A 51 -10.96 -3.32 -17.40
CA ILE A 51 -11.23 -4.12 -16.19
C ILE A 51 -12.69 -4.61 -16.18
N ARG A 52 -13.65 -3.72 -16.46
CA ARG A 52 -15.08 -4.06 -16.52
C ARG A 52 -15.40 -5.09 -17.62
N GLU A 53 -14.71 -5.02 -18.74
CA GLU A 53 -14.91 -5.89 -19.91
C GLU A 53 -13.97 -7.10 -19.93
N HIS A 54 -13.14 -7.28 -18.89
CA HIS A 54 -12.12 -8.31 -18.79
C HIS A 54 -11.16 -8.34 -20.00
N ARG A 55 -10.81 -7.15 -20.52
CA ARG A 55 -9.79 -6.95 -21.56
C ARG A 55 -8.43 -6.68 -20.94
N GLU A 56 -7.38 -7.03 -21.68
CA GLU A 56 -6.01 -6.74 -21.27
C GLU A 56 -5.75 -5.23 -21.21
N LEU A 57 -4.93 -4.84 -20.23
CA LEU A 57 -4.48 -3.48 -20.05
C LEU A 57 -3.24 -3.25 -20.93
N LEU A 58 -3.20 -2.11 -21.63
CA LEU A 58 -2.05 -1.74 -22.46
C LEU A 58 -1.00 -0.98 -21.65
N PRO A 59 0.31 -1.22 -21.84
CA PRO A 59 1.33 -0.30 -21.35
C PRO A 59 1.18 1.11 -21.94
N LEU A 60 1.78 2.12 -21.30
CA LEU A 60 1.62 3.51 -21.72
C LEU A 60 2.03 3.78 -23.18
N PRO A 61 3.19 3.31 -23.68
CA PRO A 61 3.59 3.59 -25.07
C PRO A 61 2.63 2.99 -26.09
N GLU A 62 2.18 1.74 -25.88
CA GLU A 62 1.17 1.08 -26.73
C GLU A 62 -0.18 1.81 -26.65
N PHE A 63 -0.63 2.24 -25.46
CA PHE A 63 -1.86 3.01 -25.31
C PHE A 63 -1.79 4.36 -26.07
N VAL A 64 -0.68 5.09 -25.94
CA VAL A 64 -0.48 6.37 -26.61
C VAL A 64 -0.56 6.20 -28.13
N TYR A 65 0.14 5.19 -28.67
CA TYR A 65 0.22 4.94 -30.11
C TYR A 65 -1.08 4.36 -30.70
N HIS A 66 -1.68 3.35 -30.05
CA HIS A 66 -2.79 2.58 -30.61
C HIS A 66 -4.17 3.12 -30.25
N GLU A 67 -4.35 3.77 -29.10
CA GLU A 67 -5.66 4.24 -28.64
C GLU A 67 -5.76 5.77 -28.62
N TYR A 68 -4.93 6.44 -27.83
CA TYR A 68 -5.10 7.87 -27.53
C TYR A 68 -4.98 8.76 -28.78
N ILE A 69 -3.86 8.69 -29.52
CA ILE A 69 -3.65 9.57 -30.67
C ILE A 69 -4.60 9.21 -31.83
N PRO A 70 -4.79 7.92 -32.20
CA PRO A 70 -5.76 7.55 -33.23
C PRO A 70 -7.18 8.02 -32.91
N MET A 71 -7.62 7.94 -31.65
CA MET A 71 -8.93 8.42 -31.21
C MET A 71 -9.12 9.92 -31.47
N LYS A 72 -8.05 10.73 -31.36
CA LYS A 72 -8.14 12.19 -31.56
C LYS A 72 -7.94 12.65 -33.00
N PHE A 73 -7.10 11.98 -33.79
CA PHE A 73 -6.68 12.49 -35.10
C PHE A 73 -7.07 11.59 -36.28
N GLY A 74 -7.35 10.30 -36.07
CA GLY A 74 -7.84 9.37 -37.11
C GLY A 74 -6.93 9.09 -38.31
N VAL A 75 -5.77 9.75 -38.43
CA VAL A 75 -4.87 9.65 -39.60
C VAL A 75 -3.49 9.16 -39.17
N LYS A 76 -3.04 8.02 -39.73
CA LYS A 76 -1.78 7.35 -39.35
C LYS A 76 -0.54 8.26 -39.39
N GLN A 77 -0.42 9.13 -40.40
CA GLN A 77 0.72 10.06 -40.49
C GLN A 77 0.73 11.08 -39.35
N LEU A 78 -0.44 11.51 -38.87
CA LEU A 78 -0.54 12.40 -37.71
C LEU A 78 -0.22 11.65 -36.41
N VAL A 79 -0.50 10.34 -36.35
CA VAL A 79 -0.15 9.50 -35.20
C VAL A 79 1.36 9.54 -34.96
N ASP A 80 2.15 9.20 -35.98
CA ASP A 80 3.60 9.19 -35.88
C ASP A 80 4.14 10.60 -35.55
N GLN A 81 3.64 11.65 -36.19
CA GLN A 81 4.05 13.03 -35.92
C GLN A 81 3.79 13.46 -34.48
N MET A 82 2.62 13.12 -33.93
CA MET A 82 2.26 13.44 -32.55
C MET A 82 3.09 12.64 -31.54
N CYS A 83 3.39 11.37 -31.83
CA CYS A 83 4.29 10.58 -30.99
C CYS A 83 5.69 11.22 -30.91
N TRP A 84 6.21 11.71 -32.04
CA TRP A 84 7.47 12.43 -32.07
C TRP A 84 7.40 13.78 -31.33
N ASP A 85 6.31 14.54 -31.46
CA ASP A 85 6.11 15.79 -30.73
C ASP A 85 6.10 15.55 -29.20
N ILE A 86 5.43 14.48 -28.74
CA ILE A 86 5.42 14.05 -27.33
C ILE A 86 6.82 13.63 -26.90
N HIS A 87 7.45 12.69 -27.62
CA HIS A 87 8.77 12.19 -27.30
C HIS A 87 9.81 13.32 -27.21
N ASN A 88 9.88 14.19 -28.21
CA ASN A 88 10.81 15.32 -28.21
C ASN A 88 10.56 16.29 -27.04
N GLY A 89 9.28 16.55 -26.74
CA GLY A 89 8.88 17.35 -25.59
C GLY A 89 9.38 16.76 -24.28
N VAL A 90 9.02 15.49 -24.02
CA VAL A 90 9.39 14.77 -22.80
C VAL A 90 10.90 14.69 -22.63
N GLN A 91 11.65 14.30 -23.67
CA GLN A 91 13.11 14.21 -23.61
C GLN A 91 13.80 15.56 -23.41
N HIS A 92 13.17 16.67 -23.80
CA HIS A 92 13.71 18.01 -23.57
C HIS A 92 13.42 18.50 -22.16
N TYR A 93 12.16 18.41 -21.72
CA TYR A 93 11.71 18.97 -20.44
C TYR A 93 12.01 18.08 -19.23
N ALA A 94 12.27 16.77 -19.41
CA ALA A 94 12.69 15.85 -18.35
C ALA A 94 14.21 15.82 -18.10
N LYS A 95 14.96 16.78 -18.64
CA LYS A 95 16.40 16.86 -18.43
C LYS A 95 16.73 17.41 -17.05
N PRO A 96 17.77 16.89 -16.36
CA PRO A 96 18.15 17.37 -15.02
C PRO A 96 18.38 18.88 -14.94
N GLU A 97 18.89 19.50 -16.01
CA GLU A 97 19.12 20.95 -16.04
C GLU A 97 17.82 21.77 -15.98
N MET A 98 16.67 21.16 -16.33
CA MET A 98 15.36 21.81 -16.38
C MET A 98 14.61 21.75 -15.03
N GLU A 99 15.12 21.02 -14.04
CA GLU A 99 14.44 20.74 -12.77
C GLU A 99 13.96 22.02 -12.04
N GLN A 100 14.78 23.07 -12.06
CA GLN A 100 14.47 24.35 -11.40
C GLN A 100 13.65 25.31 -12.27
N GLU A 101 13.62 25.07 -13.59
CA GLU A 101 13.00 25.98 -14.57
C GLU A 101 11.58 25.54 -14.94
N VAL A 102 11.27 24.25 -14.78
CA VAL A 102 10.04 23.63 -15.27
C VAL A 102 9.13 23.27 -14.11
N PRO A 103 7.94 23.90 -13.99
CA PRO A 103 6.96 23.44 -13.01
C PRO A 103 6.49 22.03 -13.36
N ASN A 104 6.14 21.22 -12.37
CA ASN A 104 5.76 19.81 -12.54
C ASN A 104 6.83 18.96 -13.25
N TYR A 105 8.12 19.33 -13.10
CA TYR A 105 9.24 18.56 -13.65
C TYR A 105 9.14 17.06 -13.34
N MET A 106 8.82 16.73 -12.08
CA MET A 106 8.70 15.34 -11.62
C MET A 106 7.57 14.56 -12.32
N GLU A 107 6.48 15.23 -12.69
CA GLU A 107 5.40 14.62 -13.46
C GLU A 107 5.85 14.28 -14.88
N ILE A 108 6.65 15.14 -15.51
CA ILE A 108 7.23 14.87 -16.85
C ILE A 108 8.24 13.72 -16.77
N VAL A 109 9.10 13.72 -15.75
CA VAL A 109 10.06 12.62 -15.53
C VAL A 109 9.32 11.30 -15.34
N THR A 110 8.30 11.27 -14.49
CA THR A 110 7.51 10.06 -14.25
C THR A 110 6.79 9.59 -15.52
N PHE A 111 6.20 10.52 -16.28
CA PHE A 111 5.59 10.20 -17.58
C PHE A 111 6.61 9.66 -18.59
N LYS A 112 7.83 10.21 -18.62
CA LYS A 112 8.93 9.71 -19.45
C LYS A 112 9.25 8.26 -19.13
N GLU A 113 9.42 7.94 -17.85
CA GLU A 113 9.78 6.60 -17.42
C GLU A 113 8.67 5.59 -17.76
N PHE A 114 7.39 5.96 -17.63
CA PHE A 114 6.29 5.12 -18.13
C PHE A 114 6.29 4.97 -19.66
N LEU A 115 6.64 6.02 -20.41
CA LEU A 115 6.74 5.97 -21.88
C LEU A 115 7.93 5.13 -22.37
N ASP A 116 9.02 5.12 -21.60
CA ASP A 116 10.24 4.36 -21.88
C ASP A 116 10.13 2.91 -21.37
N ASP A 117 9.01 2.56 -20.72
CA ASP A 117 8.72 1.23 -20.13
C ASP A 117 9.70 0.87 -18.98
N ASP A 118 10.18 1.88 -18.26
CA ASP A 118 11.03 1.73 -17.07
C ASP A 118 10.21 1.25 -15.85
N TRP A 119 8.89 1.45 -15.87
CA TRP A 119 7.94 1.00 -14.85
C TRP A 119 6.96 -0.02 -15.41
N VAL A 120 6.61 -1.01 -14.60
CA VAL A 120 5.64 -2.05 -15.01
C VAL A 120 4.22 -1.48 -15.06
N LEU A 121 3.35 -2.14 -15.81
CA LEU A 121 1.95 -1.73 -15.99
C LEU A 121 1.18 -1.58 -14.67
N ASP A 122 1.44 -2.45 -13.70
CA ASP A 122 0.82 -2.36 -12.37
C ASP A 122 1.19 -1.05 -11.65
N ASP A 123 2.41 -0.56 -11.82
CA ASP A 123 2.88 0.71 -11.27
C ASP A 123 2.17 1.89 -11.94
N LEU A 124 1.91 1.82 -13.25
CA LEU A 124 1.12 2.84 -13.96
C LEU A 124 -0.31 2.89 -13.44
N CYS A 125 -0.97 1.74 -13.31
CA CYS A 125 -2.32 1.67 -12.78
C CYS A 125 -2.38 2.23 -11.35
N PHE A 126 -1.39 1.90 -10.52
CA PHE A 126 -1.29 2.46 -9.18
C PHE A 126 -1.07 3.98 -9.19
N TYR A 127 -0.16 4.48 -10.02
CA TYR A 127 0.09 5.92 -10.17
C TYR A 127 -1.18 6.69 -10.55
N LEU A 128 -1.94 6.18 -11.53
CA LEU A 128 -3.21 6.77 -11.97
C LEU A 128 -4.26 6.77 -10.85
N LEU A 129 -4.35 5.68 -10.08
CA LEU A 129 -5.21 5.60 -8.91
C LEU A 129 -4.87 6.70 -7.89
N VAL A 130 -3.59 6.87 -7.54
CA VAL A 130 -3.16 7.90 -6.57
C VAL A 130 -3.47 9.30 -7.11
N LYS A 131 -3.15 9.56 -8.39
CA LYS A 131 -3.44 10.85 -9.04
C LYS A 131 -4.94 11.16 -8.99
N LEU A 132 -5.80 10.18 -9.31
CA LEU A 132 -7.25 10.33 -9.24
C LEU A 132 -7.75 10.59 -7.81
N THR A 133 -7.20 9.88 -6.82
CA THR A 133 -7.55 10.08 -5.41
C THR A 133 -7.21 11.49 -4.93
N LEU A 134 -6.05 12.01 -5.32
CA LEU A 134 -5.67 13.40 -5.04
C LEU A 134 -6.63 14.41 -5.69
N LEU A 135 -7.05 14.16 -6.94
CA LEU A 135 -8.03 15.01 -7.63
C LEU A 135 -9.41 14.97 -6.96
N LYS A 136 -9.87 13.78 -6.54
CA LYS A 136 -11.14 13.63 -5.82
C LYS A 136 -11.10 14.29 -4.45
N ALA A 137 -10.04 14.06 -3.69
CA ALA A 137 -9.81 14.72 -2.40
C ALA A 137 -9.88 16.23 -2.60
N ARG A 138 -9.16 16.78 -3.60
CA ARG A 138 -9.23 18.20 -3.97
C ARG A 138 -10.66 18.69 -4.22
N GLN A 139 -11.51 17.96 -4.92
CA GLN A 139 -12.89 18.40 -5.20
C GLN A 139 -13.73 18.52 -3.93
N VAL A 140 -13.66 17.52 -3.03
CA VAL A 140 -14.32 17.54 -1.72
C VAL A 140 -13.81 18.71 -0.87
N VAL A 141 -12.52 18.97 -0.99
CA VAL A 141 -11.78 19.94 -0.22
C VAL A 141 -11.97 21.38 -0.70
N LEU A 142 -12.03 21.64 -2.01
CA LEU A 142 -12.31 22.97 -2.56
C LEU A 142 -13.72 23.45 -2.20
N ALA A 143 -14.67 22.52 -2.03
CA ALA A 143 -15.98 22.83 -1.44
C ALA A 143 -15.88 23.33 0.01
N SER A 144 -14.78 23.02 0.71
CA SER A 144 -14.48 23.44 2.10
C SER A 144 -13.52 24.65 2.24
N LYS A 145 -13.04 25.26 1.13
CA LYS A 145 -12.19 26.48 1.08
C LYS A 145 -10.84 26.48 1.84
N LEU A 146 -10.39 25.39 2.48
CA LEU A 146 -9.39 25.48 3.56
C LEU A 146 -7.99 24.87 3.32
N LEU A 147 -7.67 24.31 2.15
CA LEU A 147 -6.71 23.19 2.15
C LEU A 147 -5.61 23.15 1.10
N PHE A 148 -5.63 24.02 0.09
CA PHE A 148 -4.52 24.14 -0.84
C PHE A 148 -4.10 25.59 -0.93
N GLU A 149 -3.00 25.93 -0.26
CA GLU A 149 -2.18 27.05 -0.70
C GLU A 149 -1.52 26.61 -2.02
N GLU A 150 -1.87 27.24 -3.13
CA GLU A 150 -1.16 27.15 -4.43
C GLU A 150 -1.11 25.77 -5.12
N GLU A 151 -2.23 25.04 -5.19
CA GLU A 151 -2.49 23.87 -6.07
C GLU A 151 -1.55 22.64 -5.99
N ILE A 152 -0.44 22.71 -5.24
CA ILE A 152 0.68 21.76 -5.33
C ILE A 152 1.03 21.12 -3.96
N TRP A 153 0.53 21.69 -2.85
CA TRP A 153 0.94 21.28 -1.50
C TRP A 153 -0.13 20.47 -0.76
N ILE A 154 0.28 19.37 -0.11
CA ILE A 154 -0.54 18.51 0.74
C ILE A 154 -0.21 18.80 2.21
N LEU A 155 -1.18 19.28 2.99
CA LEU A 155 -0.99 19.48 4.44
C LEU A 155 -0.92 18.15 5.20
N PHE A 156 -0.13 18.12 6.28
CA PHE A 156 0.14 16.90 7.06
C PHE A 156 -1.10 16.18 7.58
N ASN A 157 -2.13 16.92 7.98
CA ASN A 157 -3.39 16.39 8.48
C ASN A 157 -4.21 15.64 7.41
N HIS A 158 -3.95 15.82 6.10
CA HIS A 158 -4.63 15.07 5.04
C HIS A 158 -3.88 13.81 4.62
N ILE A 159 -2.59 13.70 4.94
CA ILE A 159 -1.79 12.54 4.55
C ILE A 159 -2.45 11.24 5.05
N PRO A 160 -2.86 11.11 6.33
CA PRO A 160 -3.53 9.89 6.80
C PRO A 160 -4.79 9.54 6.02
N LEU A 161 -5.65 10.52 5.73
CA LEU A 161 -6.91 10.33 4.99
C LEU A 161 -6.65 9.90 3.54
N LEU A 162 -5.64 10.49 2.89
CA LEU A 162 -5.24 10.09 1.54
C LEU A 162 -4.71 8.66 1.54
N LEU A 163 -3.85 8.31 2.49
CA LEU A 163 -3.30 6.96 2.62
C LEU A 163 -4.38 5.93 2.97
N GLU A 164 -5.41 6.33 3.71
CA GLU A 164 -6.56 5.48 3.97
C GLU A 164 -7.28 5.08 2.68
N SER A 165 -7.47 6.02 1.76
CA SER A 165 -8.07 5.75 0.45
C SER A 165 -7.13 5.07 -0.54
N ILE A 166 -5.83 5.36 -0.52
CA ILE A 166 -4.84 4.84 -1.49
C ILE A 166 -4.40 3.42 -1.14
N PHE A 167 -4.21 3.17 0.14
CA PHE A 167 -3.88 1.86 0.70
C PHE A 167 -5.10 1.35 1.47
N ASP A 168 -6.27 1.45 0.85
CA ASP A 168 -7.46 0.80 1.36
C ASP A 168 -7.16 -0.69 1.49
N GLY A 169 -7.24 -1.16 2.73
CA GLY A 169 -6.89 -2.52 3.09
C GLY A 169 -5.54 -2.75 3.77
N ALA A 170 -4.61 -1.80 3.77
CA ALA A 170 -3.41 -1.90 4.58
C ALA A 170 -3.74 -1.67 6.07
N CYS A 171 -2.93 -2.23 6.97
CA CYS A 171 -3.12 -2.05 8.40
C CYS A 171 -2.89 -0.58 8.83
N ASN A 172 -3.60 -0.12 9.85
CA ASN A 172 -3.54 1.25 10.36
C ASN A 172 -2.13 1.64 10.80
N GLU A 173 -1.40 0.75 11.47
CA GLU A 173 -0.01 0.93 11.86
C GLU A 173 0.86 1.24 10.64
N TYR A 174 0.71 0.49 9.56
CA TYR A 174 1.50 0.70 8.35
C TYR A 174 1.16 2.06 7.73
N ARG A 175 -0.14 2.35 7.53
CA ARG A 175 -0.59 3.63 6.96
C ARG A 175 -0.13 4.81 7.81
N HIS A 176 -0.19 4.67 9.13
CA HIS A 176 0.30 5.66 10.06
C HIS A 176 1.82 5.81 9.93
N GLY A 177 2.60 4.74 10.05
CA GLY A 177 4.07 4.79 9.88
C GLY A 177 4.50 5.34 8.52
N LEU A 178 3.72 5.10 7.47
CA LEU A 178 3.91 5.67 6.14
C LEU A 178 3.64 7.19 6.14
N ALA A 179 2.54 7.63 6.75
CA ALA A 179 2.24 9.05 6.95
C ALA A 179 3.38 9.77 7.67
N LEU A 180 3.92 9.15 8.71
CA LEU A 180 5.01 9.69 9.52
C LEU A 180 6.31 9.84 8.72
N ARG A 181 6.69 8.83 7.92
CA ARG A 181 7.86 8.91 7.03
C ARG A 181 7.71 10.05 6.02
N LEU A 182 6.52 10.19 5.43
CA LEU A 182 6.21 11.29 4.50
C LEU A 182 6.29 12.67 5.14
N GLN A 183 5.75 12.82 6.36
CA GLN A 183 5.81 14.07 7.11
C GLN A 183 7.27 14.42 7.49
N ALA A 184 8.04 13.45 7.96
CA ALA A 184 9.45 13.64 8.29
C ALA A 184 10.27 14.05 7.06
N LEU A 185 10.01 13.43 5.90
CA LEU A 185 10.68 13.76 4.65
C LEU A 185 10.32 15.18 4.18
N ALA A 186 9.05 15.58 4.29
CA ALA A 186 8.62 16.94 4.00
C ALA A 186 9.25 17.99 4.93
N LEU A 187 9.39 17.70 6.22
CA LEU A 187 10.08 18.58 7.18
C LEU A 187 11.57 18.68 6.87
N TYR A 188 12.19 17.58 6.47
CA TYR A 188 13.61 17.55 6.09
C TYR A 188 13.89 18.41 4.85
N GLU A 189 13.08 18.27 3.80
CA GLU A 189 13.31 18.97 2.54
C GLU A 189 12.80 20.43 2.55
N TYR A 190 11.56 20.65 2.99
CA TYR A 190 10.90 21.95 2.85
C TYR A 190 10.83 22.76 4.15
N LYS A 191 11.11 22.14 5.30
CA LYS A 191 11.00 22.78 6.63
C LYS A 191 9.61 23.36 6.91
N THR A 192 8.59 22.83 6.26
CA THR A 192 7.20 23.27 6.38
C THR A 192 6.29 22.06 6.59
N PRO A 193 5.14 22.21 7.30
CA PRO A 193 4.19 21.12 7.55
C PRO A 193 3.31 20.80 6.33
N LYS A 194 3.93 20.80 5.15
CA LYS A 194 3.30 20.54 3.85
C LYS A 194 4.24 19.77 2.95
N LEU A 195 3.68 18.87 2.16
CA LEU A 195 4.36 17.94 1.29
C LEU A 195 4.02 18.26 -0.17
N HIS A 196 5.02 18.34 -1.04
CA HIS A 196 4.78 18.57 -2.46
C HIS A 196 4.06 17.36 -3.10
N ARG A 197 3.01 17.60 -3.90
CA ARG A 197 2.18 16.58 -4.54
C ARG A 197 3.00 15.56 -5.33
N ASP A 198 3.92 16.04 -6.17
CA ASP A 198 4.68 15.15 -7.05
C ASP A 198 5.65 14.26 -6.26
N MET A 199 6.19 14.77 -5.14
CA MET A 199 7.02 13.98 -4.24
C MET A 199 6.20 12.92 -3.51
N PHE A 200 4.99 13.26 -3.06
CA PHE A 200 4.04 12.30 -2.51
C PHE A 200 3.74 11.18 -3.52
N LEU A 201 3.43 11.54 -4.78
CA LEU A 201 3.18 10.56 -5.85
C LEU A 201 4.38 9.63 -6.07
N ARG A 202 5.58 10.21 -6.24
CA ARG A 202 6.79 9.43 -6.49
C ARG A 202 7.10 8.47 -5.35
N TRP A 203 7.05 8.98 -4.13
CA TRP A 203 7.39 8.18 -2.96
C TRP A 203 6.38 7.04 -2.73
N LEU A 204 5.09 7.28 -3.01
CA LEU A 204 4.10 6.21 -2.96
C LEU A 204 4.30 5.16 -4.05
N LEU A 205 4.78 5.56 -5.24
CA LEU A 205 5.13 4.64 -6.31
C LEU A 205 6.27 3.71 -5.87
N ASP A 206 7.34 4.29 -5.30
CA ASP A 206 8.47 3.53 -4.75
C ASP A 206 8.01 2.58 -3.63
N GLU A 207 7.16 3.05 -2.72
CA GLU A 207 6.62 2.22 -1.65
C GLU A 207 5.75 1.08 -2.22
N SER A 208 4.95 1.34 -3.27
CA SER A 208 4.16 0.30 -3.93
C SER A 208 5.02 -0.81 -4.53
N GLN A 209 6.17 -0.47 -5.11
CA GLN A 209 7.13 -1.46 -5.59
C GLN A 209 7.74 -2.27 -4.45
N GLN A 210 8.14 -1.60 -3.36
CA GLN A 210 8.66 -2.29 -2.18
C GLN A 210 7.63 -3.26 -1.60
N LEU A 211 6.37 -2.83 -1.52
CA LEU A 211 5.26 -3.67 -1.09
C LEU A 211 5.05 -4.87 -2.01
N SER A 212 5.14 -4.67 -3.32
CA SER A 212 5.03 -5.76 -4.31
C SER A 212 6.14 -6.79 -4.11
N GLN A 213 7.38 -6.34 -3.90
CA GLN A 213 8.51 -7.22 -3.63
C GLN A 213 8.37 -7.97 -2.30
N GLN A 214 7.93 -7.27 -1.25
CA GLN A 214 7.65 -7.88 0.06
C GLN A 214 6.53 -8.92 -0.04
N PHE A 215 5.49 -8.62 -0.79
CA PHE A 215 4.38 -9.53 -1.03
C PHE A 215 4.82 -10.80 -1.77
N ASP A 216 5.58 -10.64 -2.86
CA ASP A 216 6.15 -11.77 -3.60
C ASP A 216 7.05 -12.63 -2.71
N HIS A 217 7.86 -12.00 -1.85
CA HIS A 217 8.67 -12.70 -0.86
C HIS A 217 7.80 -13.46 0.15
N SER A 218 6.73 -12.84 0.64
CA SER A 218 5.79 -13.47 1.56
C SER A 218 5.06 -14.65 0.93
N CYS A 219 4.65 -14.55 -0.32
CA CYS A 219 4.06 -15.67 -1.06
C CYS A 219 5.05 -16.83 -1.20
N LYS A 220 6.33 -16.55 -1.46
CA LYS A 220 7.38 -17.59 -1.49
C LYS A 220 7.51 -18.31 -0.16
N LEU A 221 7.64 -17.55 0.94
CA LEU A 221 7.73 -18.13 2.27
C LEU A 221 6.50 -18.98 2.62
N LEU A 222 5.31 -18.51 2.24
CA LEU A 222 4.07 -19.22 2.47
C LEU A 222 3.99 -20.52 1.66
N TYR A 223 4.40 -20.48 0.39
CA TYR A 223 4.48 -21.66 -0.48
C TYR A 223 5.34 -22.76 0.16
N PHE A 224 6.50 -22.40 0.72
CA PHE A 224 7.36 -23.35 1.44
C PHE A 224 6.78 -23.77 2.79
N HIS A 225 6.13 -22.86 3.51
CA HIS A 225 5.51 -23.15 4.81
C HIS A 225 4.42 -24.22 4.71
N PHE A 226 3.57 -24.12 3.69
CA PHE A 226 2.55 -25.14 3.39
C PHE A 226 3.11 -26.37 2.68
N GLN A 227 4.43 -26.46 2.52
CA GLN A 227 5.12 -27.55 1.83
C GLN A 227 4.60 -27.79 0.41
N LEU A 228 4.12 -26.73 -0.24
CA LEU A 228 3.56 -26.82 -1.59
C LEU A 228 4.64 -27.22 -2.62
N SER A 229 5.91 -26.95 -2.30
CA SER A 229 7.08 -27.41 -3.05
C SER A 229 7.21 -28.92 -3.17
N ASN A 230 6.57 -29.69 -2.29
CA ASN A 230 6.65 -31.15 -2.30
C ASN A 230 5.65 -31.79 -3.28
N PHE A 231 4.81 -30.99 -3.93
CA PHE A 231 3.80 -31.47 -4.86
C PHE A 231 4.18 -31.09 -6.29
N ASP A 232 4.08 -32.06 -7.21
CA ASP A 232 4.27 -31.83 -8.64
C ASP A 232 3.18 -30.90 -9.23
N THR A 233 2.03 -30.81 -8.55
CA THR A 233 0.92 -29.91 -8.88
C THR A 233 0.27 -29.39 -7.61
N VAL A 234 0.11 -28.07 -7.45
CA VAL A 234 -0.68 -27.51 -6.34
C VAL A 234 -2.16 -27.60 -6.69
N THR A 235 -2.94 -28.24 -5.82
CA THR A 235 -4.40 -28.38 -5.96
C THR A 235 -5.12 -27.10 -5.53
N ASP A 236 -6.32 -26.89 -6.08
CA ASP A 236 -7.12 -25.70 -5.77
C ASP A 236 -7.44 -25.60 -4.27
N GLN A 237 -7.64 -26.73 -3.60
CA GLN A 237 -7.88 -26.76 -2.16
C GLN A 237 -6.68 -26.24 -1.36
N GLN A 238 -5.45 -26.60 -1.77
CA GLN A 238 -4.22 -26.13 -1.13
C GLN A 238 -4.02 -24.63 -1.34
N ILE A 239 -4.29 -24.14 -2.56
CA ILE A 239 -4.25 -22.70 -2.86
C ILE A 239 -5.29 -21.97 -2.00
N ARG A 240 -6.52 -22.46 -1.93
CA ARG A 240 -7.59 -21.86 -1.11
C ARG A 240 -7.23 -21.81 0.38
N GLN A 241 -6.62 -22.86 0.93
CA GLN A 241 -6.17 -22.88 2.33
C GLN A 241 -5.05 -21.87 2.59
N ALA A 242 -4.06 -21.81 1.69
CA ALA A 242 -2.99 -20.84 1.75
C ALA A 242 -3.50 -19.39 1.60
N SER A 243 -4.42 -19.14 0.66
CA SER A 243 -5.09 -17.86 0.47
C SER A 243 -5.97 -17.44 1.65
N GLN A 244 -6.71 -18.37 2.26
CA GLN A 244 -7.48 -18.09 3.49
C GLN A 244 -6.56 -17.67 4.64
N TRP A 245 -5.39 -18.27 4.73
CA TRP A 245 -4.38 -17.87 5.71
C TRP A 245 -3.82 -16.48 5.39
N LEU A 246 -3.55 -16.16 4.12
CA LEU A 246 -3.13 -14.82 3.70
C LEU A 246 -4.15 -13.73 4.05
N LEU A 247 -5.44 -14.09 4.06
CA LEU A 247 -6.56 -13.19 4.34
C LEU A 247 -7.08 -13.31 5.78
N SER A 248 -6.31 -13.93 6.69
CA SER A 248 -6.79 -14.25 8.04
C SER A 248 -7.21 -13.04 8.87
N ASP A 249 -6.75 -11.84 8.51
CA ASP A 249 -7.04 -10.58 9.21
C ASP A 249 -8.28 -9.85 8.66
N ARG A 250 -9.00 -10.46 7.70
CA ARG A 250 -10.23 -9.90 7.11
C ARG A 250 -11.49 -10.49 7.73
N PRO A 251 -12.61 -9.74 7.71
CA PRO A 251 -13.92 -10.30 8.02
C PRO A 251 -14.22 -11.51 7.13
N LEU A 252 -14.72 -12.59 7.73
CA LEU A 252 -14.98 -13.85 7.05
C LEU A 252 -15.87 -13.69 5.79
N GLU A 253 -16.84 -12.79 5.84
CA GLU A 253 -17.75 -12.48 4.73
C GLU A 253 -17.00 -11.92 3.51
N SER A 254 -16.04 -11.01 3.74
CA SER A 254 -15.19 -10.45 2.69
C SER A 254 -14.25 -11.52 2.12
N VAL A 255 -13.68 -12.37 2.98
CA VAL A 255 -12.83 -13.49 2.54
C VAL A 255 -13.62 -14.44 1.66
N GLN A 256 -14.85 -14.80 2.04
CA GLN A 256 -15.66 -15.73 1.26
C GLN A 256 -16.03 -15.18 -0.11
N ALA A 257 -16.38 -13.89 -0.22
CA ALA A 257 -16.62 -13.24 -1.52
C ALA A 257 -15.35 -13.26 -2.40
N LEU A 258 -14.19 -12.87 -1.83
CA LEU A 258 -12.91 -12.88 -2.54
C LEU A 258 -12.50 -14.29 -3.00
N MET A 259 -12.75 -15.29 -2.15
CA MET A 259 -12.46 -16.68 -2.49
C MET A 259 -13.39 -17.23 -3.58
N GLN A 260 -14.59 -16.67 -3.78
CA GLN A 260 -15.49 -17.04 -4.88
C GLN A 260 -15.04 -16.44 -6.21
N ASP A 261 -14.50 -15.22 -6.19
CA ASP A 261 -14.04 -14.48 -7.38
C ASP A 261 -12.60 -14.83 -7.81
N LEU A 262 -11.92 -15.66 -7.03
CA LEU A 262 -10.56 -16.10 -7.27
C LEU A 262 -10.48 -16.99 -8.53
N ALA A 263 -10.17 -16.35 -9.67
CA ALA A 263 -9.95 -17.01 -10.94
C ALA A 263 -8.69 -17.88 -10.84
N LEU A 264 -8.84 -19.19 -11.11
CA LEU A 264 -7.73 -20.13 -11.07
C LEU A 264 -6.89 -19.98 -12.35
N PRO A 265 -5.55 -19.86 -12.25
CA PRO A 265 -4.69 -19.78 -13.42
C PRO A 265 -4.72 -21.07 -14.24
N SER A 266 -4.31 -20.95 -15.51
CA SER A 266 -4.12 -22.08 -16.43
C SER A 266 -3.29 -23.20 -15.81
N THR A 267 -3.60 -24.45 -16.17
CA THR A 267 -2.86 -25.66 -15.74
C THR A 267 -1.46 -25.76 -16.34
N GLU A 268 -1.11 -24.88 -17.27
CA GLU A 268 0.19 -24.86 -17.97
C GLU A 268 1.32 -24.22 -17.15
N LEU A 269 1.01 -23.53 -16.05
CA LEU A 269 1.99 -22.88 -15.18
C LEU A 269 2.65 -23.86 -14.21
N THR A 270 3.87 -23.55 -13.76
CA THR A 270 4.49 -24.31 -12.67
C THR A 270 3.63 -24.19 -11.40
N PRO A 271 3.69 -25.17 -10.48
CA PRO A 271 2.91 -25.13 -9.24
C PRO A 271 3.14 -23.84 -8.43
N PHE A 272 4.38 -23.34 -8.46
CA PHE A 272 4.76 -22.08 -7.85
C PHE A 272 4.17 -20.87 -8.57
N ASP A 273 4.31 -20.78 -9.89
CA ASP A 273 3.79 -19.66 -10.67
C ASP A 273 2.26 -19.60 -10.57
N ARG A 274 1.59 -20.76 -10.60
CA ARG A 274 0.15 -20.86 -10.35
C ARG A 274 -0.22 -20.32 -8.97
N PHE A 275 0.53 -20.68 -7.93
CA PHE A 275 0.28 -20.18 -6.58
C PHE A 275 0.49 -18.65 -6.47
N VAL A 276 1.60 -18.15 -7.04
CA VAL A 276 1.93 -16.72 -7.03
C VAL A 276 0.92 -15.90 -7.83
N ASP A 277 0.55 -16.32 -9.04
CA ASP A 277 -0.44 -15.62 -9.86
C ASP A 277 -1.81 -15.59 -9.17
N THR A 278 -2.17 -16.68 -8.50
CA THR A 278 -3.37 -16.71 -7.67
C THR A 278 -3.28 -15.69 -6.53
N CYS A 279 -2.14 -15.62 -5.84
CA CYS A 279 -1.89 -14.61 -4.82
C CYS A 279 -1.84 -13.18 -5.39
N LYS A 280 -1.37 -12.97 -6.62
CA LYS A 280 -1.37 -11.66 -7.28
C LYS A 280 -2.80 -11.16 -7.56
N SER A 281 -3.75 -12.06 -7.82
CA SER A 281 -5.16 -11.67 -7.87
C SER A 281 -5.67 -11.13 -6.52
N LEU A 282 -5.10 -11.64 -5.41
CA LEU A 282 -5.29 -11.11 -4.05
C LEU A 282 -4.47 -9.84 -3.77
N PHE A 283 -3.38 -9.60 -4.52
CA PHE A 283 -2.50 -8.44 -4.33
C PHE A 283 -3.20 -7.10 -4.60
N LYS A 284 -4.17 -7.07 -5.52
CA LYS A 284 -5.05 -5.89 -5.72
C LYS A 284 -5.76 -5.46 -4.44
N TRP A 285 -5.87 -6.35 -3.44
CA TRP A 285 -6.48 -6.13 -2.14
C TRP A 285 -5.47 -5.84 -1.02
N LYS A 286 -4.27 -5.35 -1.40
CA LYS A 286 -3.21 -4.72 -0.60
C LYS A 286 -3.29 -5.00 0.89
N GLN A 287 -2.90 -6.20 1.27
CA GLN A 287 -2.40 -6.44 2.61
C GLN A 287 -0.89 -6.59 2.50
N GLN A 288 -0.15 -5.81 3.27
CA GLN A 288 1.12 -6.33 3.75
C GLN A 288 0.77 -7.63 4.46
N ILE A 289 1.09 -8.75 3.82
CA ILE A 289 1.13 -10.03 4.50
C ILE A 289 2.21 -9.83 5.56
N LYS A 290 1.83 -9.42 6.76
CA LYS A 290 2.64 -9.70 7.94
C LYS A 290 2.56 -11.21 8.08
N LEU A 291 3.40 -11.91 7.32
CA LEU A 291 3.82 -13.23 7.77
C LEU A 291 4.29 -12.99 9.21
N PRO A 292 3.82 -13.77 10.19
CA PRO A 292 4.45 -13.77 11.50
C PRO A 292 5.94 -13.77 11.23
N LYS A 293 6.68 -12.84 11.85
CA LYS A 293 8.14 -12.90 11.77
C LYS A 293 8.50 -14.30 12.25
N PHE A 294 8.79 -15.20 11.31
CA PHE A 294 9.33 -16.51 11.62
C PHE A 294 10.75 -16.23 12.03
N GLN A 295 10.92 -15.66 13.23
CA GLN A 295 12.21 -15.57 13.85
C GLN A 295 12.68 -17.02 13.93
N SER A 296 13.71 -17.33 13.16
CA SER A 296 14.53 -18.51 13.34
C SER A 296 15.31 -18.33 14.65
N SER A 297 14.62 -18.10 15.76
CA SER A 297 15.24 -18.28 17.06
C SER A 297 15.23 -19.79 17.28
N GLU A 298 16.42 -20.38 17.17
CA GLU A 298 16.65 -21.79 17.46
C GLU A 298 16.06 -22.20 18.82
N GLY A 299 15.92 -21.25 19.76
CA GLY A 299 15.24 -21.45 21.06
C GLY A 299 13.71 -21.62 21.01
N ILE A 300 13.00 -21.12 19.99
CA ILE A 300 11.56 -21.38 19.85
C ILE A 300 11.32 -22.78 19.26
N LYS A 301 12.22 -23.28 18.39
CA LYS A 301 12.13 -24.64 17.85
C LYS A 301 12.26 -25.71 18.94
N GLU A 302 13.15 -25.52 19.91
CA GLU A 302 13.31 -26.49 21.02
C GLU A 302 12.08 -26.54 21.93
N ASN A 303 11.49 -25.39 22.27
CA ASN A 303 10.27 -25.37 23.09
C ASN A 303 9.01 -25.87 22.34
N LEU A 304 8.93 -25.65 21.02
CA LEU A 304 7.81 -26.13 20.20
C LEU A 304 7.93 -27.61 19.79
N CYS A 305 9.14 -28.15 19.68
CA CYS A 305 9.35 -29.58 19.46
C CYS A 305 9.00 -30.41 20.70
N VAL A 306 9.26 -29.89 21.91
CA VAL A 306 8.88 -30.54 23.18
C VAL A 306 7.35 -30.63 23.36
N LEU A 307 6.58 -29.75 22.70
CA LEU A 307 5.10 -29.74 22.76
C LEU A 307 4.40 -30.49 21.61
N GLY A 308 5.14 -31.05 20.64
CA GLY A 308 4.58 -31.81 19.52
C GLY A 308 3.82 -30.98 18.47
N ILE A 309 4.18 -29.70 18.29
CA ILE A 309 3.36 -28.69 17.59
C ILE A 309 3.78 -28.45 16.13
N TRP A 310 4.94 -28.94 15.67
CA TRP A 310 5.44 -28.71 14.30
C TRP A 310 5.12 -29.83 13.28
N GLY A 311 4.34 -30.84 13.67
CA GLY A 311 3.68 -31.74 12.71
C GLY A 311 2.22 -31.32 12.56
N GLY A 312 1.69 -31.30 11.34
CA GLY A 312 0.30 -30.97 10.99
C GLY A 312 -0.77 -31.92 11.57
N GLY A 313 -0.66 -32.28 12.85
CA GLY A 313 -1.54 -33.17 13.60
C GLY A 313 -1.85 -32.64 15.00
N GLY A 314 -1.84 -31.32 15.21
CA GLY A 314 -2.26 -30.70 16.47
C GLY A 314 -3.70 -31.11 16.81
N ASN A 315 -3.90 -31.72 17.98
CA ASN A 315 -5.20 -32.21 18.42
C ASN A 315 -6.25 -31.08 18.38
N PRO A 316 -7.28 -31.15 17.52
CA PRO A 316 -8.25 -30.05 17.31
C PRO A 316 -8.95 -29.63 18.60
N LYS A 317 -9.06 -30.54 19.59
CA LYS A 317 -9.60 -30.24 20.91
C LYS A 317 -8.77 -29.21 21.68
N LYS A 318 -7.44 -29.22 21.55
CA LYS A 318 -6.57 -28.23 22.21
C LYS A 318 -6.71 -26.84 21.59
N ASN A 319 -6.91 -26.77 20.28
CA ASN A 319 -7.07 -25.50 19.57
C ASN A 319 -8.40 -24.82 19.96
N ILE A 320 -9.49 -25.60 20.08
CA ILE A 320 -10.80 -25.11 20.53
C ILE A 320 -10.74 -24.50 21.94
N VAL A 321 -10.06 -25.17 22.89
CA VAL A 321 -9.93 -24.66 24.26
C VAL A 321 -9.19 -23.32 24.32
N ILE A 322 -8.18 -23.12 23.46
CA ILE A 322 -7.45 -21.85 23.40
C ILE A 322 -8.32 -20.75 22.78
N VAL A 323 -9.09 -21.06 21.74
CA VAL A 323 -10.06 -20.11 21.15
C VAL A 323 -11.05 -19.64 22.20
N ASP A 324 -11.64 -20.56 22.96
CA ASP A 324 -12.64 -20.22 23.99
C ASP A 324 -12.04 -19.37 25.11
N LEU A 325 -10.82 -19.71 25.56
CA LEU A 325 -10.09 -18.95 26.58
C LEU A 325 -9.76 -17.53 26.11
N VAL A 326 -9.19 -17.39 24.91
CA VAL A 326 -8.80 -16.10 24.35
C VAL A 326 -10.04 -15.26 24.06
N SER A 327 -11.09 -15.83 23.49
CA SER A 327 -12.37 -15.15 23.20
C SER A 327 -13.00 -14.54 24.45
N SER A 328 -13.11 -15.33 25.54
CA SER A 328 -13.68 -14.84 26.81
C SER A 328 -12.89 -13.67 27.41
N ARG A 329 -11.55 -13.73 27.37
CA ARG A 329 -10.69 -12.65 27.89
C ARG A 329 -10.65 -11.44 26.96
N TRP A 330 -10.74 -11.67 25.66
CA TRP A 330 -10.64 -10.66 24.63
C TRP A 330 -11.78 -9.64 24.71
N GLU A 331 -13.03 -10.11 24.76
CA GLU A 331 -14.19 -9.21 24.85
C GLU A 331 -14.12 -8.30 26.09
N THR A 332 -13.62 -8.85 27.21
CA THR A 332 -13.43 -8.08 28.45
C THR A 332 -12.38 -6.97 28.28
N ILE A 333 -11.23 -7.28 27.69
CA ILE A 333 -10.12 -6.31 27.50
C ILE A 333 -10.45 -5.27 26.43
N LYS A 334 -11.08 -5.69 25.34
CA LYS A 334 -11.49 -4.82 24.24
C LYS A 334 -12.40 -3.68 24.72
N ASP A 335 -13.43 -4.02 25.49
CA ASP A 335 -14.41 -3.03 25.94
C ASP A 335 -13.93 -2.23 27.15
N ARG A 336 -13.22 -2.85 28.10
CA ARG A 336 -12.86 -2.19 29.37
C ARG A 336 -11.54 -1.44 29.34
N VAL A 337 -10.59 -1.86 28.50
CA VAL A 337 -9.23 -1.32 28.50
C VAL A 337 -8.91 -0.62 27.19
N ILE A 338 -9.12 -1.30 26.05
CA ILE A 338 -8.71 -0.76 24.75
C ILE A 338 -9.58 0.43 24.34
N ARG A 339 -10.91 0.30 24.35
CA ARG A 339 -11.82 1.37 23.94
C ARG A 339 -11.56 2.68 24.72
N PRO A 340 -11.46 2.67 26.06
CA PRO A 340 -11.23 3.92 26.78
C PRO A 340 -9.85 4.53 26.56
N ILE A 341 -8.79 3.72 26.37
CA ILE A 341 -7.46 4.22 26.01
C ILE A 341 -7.52 4.96 24.66
N ILE A 342 -8.21 4.39 23.67
CA ILE A 342 -8.38 5.03 22.36
C ILE A 342 -9.14 6.36 22.50
N GLU A 343 -10.23 6.38 23.27
CA GLU A 343 -11.04 7.58 23.51
C GLU A 343 -10.24 8.67 24.26
N LEU A 344 -9.47 8.30 25.27
CA LEU A 344 -8.62 9.21 26.03
C LEU A 344 -7.56 9.84 25.12
N LEU A 345 -6.90 9.03 24.28
CA LEU A 345 -5.86 9.48 23.36
C LEU A 345 -6.41 10.34 22.22
N ALA A 346 -7.62 10.07 21.77
CA ALA A 346 -8.29 10.90 20.76
C ALA A 346 -8.61 12.32 21.28
N ASN A 347 -8.87 12.46 22.58
CA ASN A 347 -9.29 13.72 23.21
C ASN A 347 -8.16 14.50 23.89
N SER A 348 -6.95 13.96 23.96
CA SER A 348 -5.84 14.57 24.69
C SER A 348 -5.06 15.59 23.84
N HIS A 349 -4.63 16.70 24.47
CA HIS A 349 -3.76 17.71 23.87
C HIS A 349 -2.29 17.43 24.22
N PHE A 350 -1.59 16.70 23.35
CA PHE A 350 -0.15 16.47 23.45
C PHE A 350 0.60 17.29 22.40
N ASP A 351 1.86 17.63 22.67
CA ASP A 351 2.77 18.16 21.65
C ASP A 351 2.93 17.14 20.50
N ASP A 352 3.25 17.63 19.31
CA ASP A 352 3.26 16.83 18.08
C ASP A 352 4.11 15.54 18.17
N SER A 353 5.21 15.57 18.92
CA SER A 353 6.10 14.41 19.09
C SER A 353 5.55 13.32 20.02
N ASP A 354 4.80 13.69 21.06
CA ASP A 354 4.26 12.71 22.01
C ASP A 354 2.90 12.19 21.51
N ARG A 355 2.14 13.05 20.84
CA ARG A 355 0.94 12.68 20.08
C ARG A 355 1.23 11.61 19.04
N PHE A 356 2.41 11.69 18.41
CA PHE A 356 2.87 10.76 17.39
C PHE A 356 3.01 9.32 17.91
N GLU A 357 3.78 9.10 18.98
CA GLU A 357 4.03 7.74 19.50
C GLU A 357 2.73 7.13 20.02
N LEU A 358 1.89 7.94 20.65
CA LEU A 358 0.60 7.51 21.16
C LEU A 358 -0.39 7.14 20.03
N GLN A 359 -0.42 7.90 18.93
CA GLN A 359 -1.27 7.58 17.77
C GLN A 359 -0.80 6.31 17.03
N ARG A 360 0.51 6.10 16.93
CA ARG A 360 1.09 4.87 16.37
C ARG A 360 0.68 3.65 17.17
N MET A 361 0.81 3.72 18.49
CA MET A 361 0.37 2.67 19.40
C MET A 361 -1.14 2.39 19.28
N VAL A 362 -1.98 3.43 19.25
CA VAL A 362 -3.43 3.25 19.06
C VAL A 362 -3.73 2.48 17.77
N SER A 363 -3.05 2.87 16.69
CA SER A 363 -3.19 2.23 15.38
C SER A 363 -2.78 0.75 15.42
N GLN A 364 -1.66 0.43 16.10
CA GLN A 364 -1.21 -0.95 16.33
C GLN A 364 -2.23 -1.78 17.11
N ILE A 365 -2.74 -1.25 18.21
CA ILE A 365 -3.74 -1.94 19.04
C ILE A 365 -5.02 -2.19 18.23
N GLN A 366 -5.46 -1.22 17.44
CA GLN A 366 -6.62 -1.37 16.56
C GLN A 366 -6.40 -2.47 15.52
N ASP A 367 -5.23 -2.56 14.90
CA ASP A 367 -4.93 -3.60 13.91
C ASP A 367 -4.91 -5.00 14.53
N TYR A 368 -4.24 -5.15 15.66
CA TYR A 368 -4.21 -6.41 16.37
C TYR A 368 -5.60 -6.81 16.88
N THR A 369 -6.44 -5.83 17.25
CA THR A 369 -7.85 -6.04 17.63
C THR A 369 -8.66 -6.64 16.48
N HIS A 370 -8.45 -6.17 15.24
CA HIS A 370 -9.10 -6.75 14.07
C HIS A 370 -8.56 -8.16 13.79
N SER A 371 -7.24 -8.32 13.81
CA SER A 371 -6.55 -9.59 13.53
C SER A 371 -6.94 -10.70 14.51
N ILE A 372 -7.02 -10.40 15.81
CA ILE A 372 -7.43 -11.38 16.83
C ILE A 372 -8.90 -11.77 16.68
N THR A 373 -9.78 -10.81 16.35
CA THR A 373 -11.20 -11.09 16.11
C THR A 373 -11.37 -12.03 14.92
N ALA A 374 -10.61 -11.80 13.85
CA ALA A 374 -10.62 -12.64 12.67
C ALA A 374 -10.02 -14.04 12.95
N ALA A 375 -8.89 -14.12 13.67
CA ALA A 375 -8.27 -15.37 14.10
C ALA A 375 -9.21 -16.23 14.97
N LEU A 376 -9.96 -15.61 15.89
CA LEU A 376 -10.96 -16.28 16.71
C LEU A 376 -12.12 -16.80 15.85
N SER A 377 -12.60 -16.02 14.87
CA SER A 377 -13.67 -16.43 13.96
C SER A 377 -13.28 -17.65 13.10
N LEU A 378 -12.00 -17.73 12.70
CA LEU A 378 -11.41 -18.83 11.95
C LEU A 378 -10.97 -20.02 12.82
N ARG A 379 -11.19 -19.94 14.15
CA ARG A 379 -10.77 -20.94 15.15
C ARG A 379 -9.25 -21.20 15.17
N HIS A 380 -8.45 -20.17 14.91
CA HIS A 380 -7.00 -20.20 15.01
C HIS A 380 -6.54 -19.81 16.42
N GLY A 381 -6.81 -20.66 17.41
CA GLY A 381 -6.59 -20.38 18.84
C GLY A 381 -5.19 -19.91 19.19
N TRP A 382 -4.14 -20.57 18.68
CA TRP A 382 -2.76 -20.16 18.96
C TRP A 382 -2.37 -18.81 18.33
N HIS A 383 -2.87 -18.53 17.12
CA HIS A 383 -2.63 -17.23 16.51
C HIS A 383 -3.34 -16.12 17.27
N ALA A 384 -4.59 -16.37 17.69
CA ALA A 384 -5.33 -15.48 18.56
C ALA A 384 -4.60 -15.26 19.91
N PHE A 385 -3.99 -16.30 20.48
CA PHE A 385 -3.20 -16.19 21.71
C PHE A 385 -1.94 -15.35 21.53
N LEU A 386 -1.18 -15.55 20.44
CA LEU A 386 0.00 -14.73 20.16
C LEU A 386 -0.37 -13.25 19.93
N LEU A 387 -1.41 -13.00 19.13
CA LEU A 387 -1.95 -11.66 18.93
C LEU A 387 -2.41 -11.03 20.25
N TYR A 388 -3.08 -11.80 21.11
CA TYR A 388 -3.47 -11.35 22.44
C TYR A 388 -2.27 -10.91 23.29
N THR A 389 -1.17 -11.67 23.28
CA THR A 389 0.05 -11.29 24.01
C THR A 389 0.74 -10.06 23.43
N GLU A 390 0.75 -9.91 22.10
CA GLU A 390 1.29 -8.72 21.43
C GLU A 390 0.46 -7.47 21.77
N ILE A 391 -0.87 -7.60 21.85
CA ILE A 391 -1.75 -6.50 22.27
C ILE A 391 -1.44 -6.07 23.69
N LEU A 392 -1.32 -7.03 24.62
CA LEU A 392 -0.98 -6.72 26.00
C LEU A 392 0.40 -6.04 26.10
N SER A 393 1.39 -6.53 25.35
CA SER A 393 2.71 -5.90 25.32
C SER A 393 2.66 -4.48 24.74
N ALA A 394 1.89 -4.25 23.68
CA ALA A 394 1.73 -2.94 23.08
C ALA A 394 1.03 -1.97 24.03
N ILE A 395 0.00 -2.43 24.77
CA ILE A 395 -0.65 -1.65 25.82
C ILE A 395 0.33 -1.30 26.94
N LEU A 396 1.13 -2.26 27.41
CA LEU A 396 2.10 -2.03 28.50
C LEU A 396 3.19 -1.01 28.09
N ASN A 397 3.84 -1.22 26.94
CA ASN A 397 4.82 -0.27 26.38
C ASN A 397 4.20 1.11 26.14
N GLY A 398 2.92 1.09 25.78
CA GLY A 398 2.07 2.23 25.58
C GLY A 398 1.81 3.08 26.81
N LEU A 399 1.42 2.42 27.90
CA LEU A 399 1.23 3.03 29.19
C LEU A 399 2.54 3.63 29.71
N GLU A 400 3.67 2.96 29.51
CA GLU A 400 4.98 3.53 29.85
C GLU A 400 5.28 4.81 29.05
N SER A 401 4.98 4.82 27.75
CA SER A 401 5.18 5.99 26.88
C SER A 401 4.20 7.11 27.23
N PHE A 402 2.97 6.76 27.57
CA PHE A 402 1.94 7.67 28.04
C PHE A 402 2.33 8.32 29.37
N ASP A 403 2.79 7.53 30.34
CA ASP A 403 3.25 8.02 31.64
C ASP A 403 4.44 8.98 31.46
N GLN A 404 5.38 8.67 30.56
CA GLN A 404 6.51 9.57 30.25
C GLN A 404 6.05 10.89 29.62
N ALA A 405 5.14 10.84 28.66
CA ALA A 405 4.55 12.05 28.06
C ALA A 405 3.76 12.86 29.10
N TYR A 406 2.98 12.20 29.94
CA TYR A 406 2.11 12.87 30.91
C TYR A 406 2.88 13.49 32.09
N LEU A 407 3.96 12.83 32.56
CA LEU A 407 4.92 13.39 33.52
C LEU A 407 5.57 14.68 32.99
N LYS A 408 5.72 14.80 31.66
CA LYS A 408 6.26 15.99 31.00
C LYS A 408 5.26 17.16 30.93
N TYR A 409 3.94 16.89 30.93
CA TYR A 409 2.88 17.92 30.81
C TYR A 409 2.14 18.24 32.12
N ASN A 410 2.59 17.75 33.28
CA ASN A 410 2.06 18.12 34.60
C ASN A 410 0.54 17.96 34.77
N VAL A 411 -0.04 16.89 34.22
CA VAL A 411 -1.42 16.54 34.54
C VAL A 411 -1.39 15.57 35.75
N THR A 412 -2.26 15.79 36.73
CA THR A 412 -2.08 15.24 38.09
C THR A 412 -2.32 13.74 38.14
N ARG A 413 -1.29 12.98 38.54
CA ARG A 413 -1.26 11.54 38.90
C ARG A 413 -2.52 11.01 39.62
N GLN A 414 -3.21 11.88 40.37
CA GLN A 414 -4.47 11.59 41.05
C GLN A 414 -5.63 11.21 40.11
N GLU A 415 -5.73 11.79 38.90
CA GLU A 415 -6.84 11.51 37.97
C GLU A 415 -6.69 10.12 37.34
N ILE A 416 -5.45 9.71 37.04
CA ILE A 416 -5.13 8.38 36.50
C ILE A 416 -5.22 7.31 37.59
N GLU A 417 -4.69 7.55 38.80
CA GLU A 417 -4.86 6.60 39.91
C GLU A 417 -6.35 6.40 40.22
N THR A 418 -7.17 7.45 40.18
CA THR A 418 -8.63 7.33 40.34
C THR A 418 -9.27 6.52 39.20
N TYR A 419 -8.82 6.72 37.96
CA TYR A 419 -9.34 6.01 36.79
C TYR A 419 -8.93 4.52 36.78
N LEU A 420 -7.66 4.22 37.05
CA LEU A 420 -7.10 2.86 37.10
C LEU A 420 -7.60 2.08 38.31
N LEU A 421 -7.72 2.70 39.49
CA LEU A 421 -8.35 2.07 40.66
C LEU A 421 -9.83 1.75 40.40
N SER A 422 -10.54 2.60 39.64
CA SER A 422 -11.93 2.31 39.23
C SER A 422 -12.06 1.15 38.24
N LEU A 423 -10.98 0.82 37.52
CA LEU A 423 -10.89 -0.31 36.61
C LEU A 423 -10.50 -1.60 37.34
N GLU A 424 -9.61 -1.53 38.33
CA GLU A 424 -9.24 -2.65 39.21
C GLU A 424 -10.40 -3.11 40.10
N GLU A 425 -11.22 -2.18 40.64
CA GLU A 425 -12.40 -2.55 41.44
C GLU A 425 -13.53 -3.21 40.63
N LYS A 426 -13.47 -3.15 39.29
CA LYS A 426 -14.51 -3.69 38.39
C LYS A 426 -14.11 -4.97 37.66
N LEU A 427 -12.83 -5.35 37.70
CA LEU A 427 -12.31 -6.66 37.31
C LEU A 427 -12.47 -7.65 38.46
#